data_AF-A0A2E9FJ62-F1
#
_entry.id   AF-A0A2E9FJ62-F1
#
_cell.length_a   1.000
_cell.length_b   1.000
_cell.length_c   1.000
_cell.angle_alpha   90.00
_cell.angle_beta   90.00
_cell.angle_gamma   90.00
#
_symmetry.space_group_name_H-M   'P 1'
#
loop_
_entity.id
_entity.type
_entity.pdbx_description
1 polymer ?
#
loop_
_entity_poly.entity_id
_entity_poly.type
_entity_poly.pdbx_seq_one_letter_code
_entity_poly.pdbx_strand_id
1 'polypeptide(L)'
;MLKSLLYDDYSVPLGKRVTDFDVKETNIQCVRDFIETWHYSKSVNGLRISHVFGLYCDSTLIGAMIYGPLGMANAWRKYGESESDVIELRRLCCIDATPKCTESYFIGKTQRWLKKNTNYKIIVSYADAYHGHRGTIYKATNFKYEGLTSPGRLIQYGDKTYHDKAIRTKYKNKLKPFAQKLRDALESGDAYYVNTPGKHIYTFKLK
;
A
#
# COMPACT_ATOMS: atom_id res chain seq x y z
N MET A 1 -19.28 9.27 12.01
CA MET A 1 -20.67 8.77 12.13
C MET A 1 -21.33 8.57 10.78
N LEU A 2 -21.43 9.57 9.88
CA LEU A 2 -22.03 9.35 8.55
C LEU A 2 -21.26 8.39 7.62
N LYS A 3 -19.93 8.28 7.74
CA LYS A 3 -19.14 7.36 6.91
C LYS A 3 -19.31 5.88 7.28
N SER A 4 -19.56 5.51 8.55
CA SER A 4 -19.65 4.07 8.91
C SER A 4 -20.96 3.44 8.43
N LEU A 5 -22.07 4.19 8.49
CA LEU A 5 -23.37 3.75 7.98
C LEU A 5 -23.41 3.48 6.46
N LEU A 6 -22.43 3.98 5.69
CA LEU A 6 -22.30 3.68 4.26
C LEU A 6 -21.56 2.37 3.96
N TYR A 7 -20.91 1.76 4.97
CA TYR A 7 -20.06 0.57 4.79
C TYR A 7 -20.54 -0.65 5.56
N ASP A 8 -21.53 -0.53 6.45
CA ASP A 8 -22.10 -1.66 7.21
C ASP A 8 -22.74 -2.73 6.29
N ASP A 9 -23.04 -2.38 5.02
CA ASP A 9 -23.58 -3.29 4.00
C ASP A 9 -22.55 -3.76 2.94
N TYR A 10 -21.26 -3.41 3.05
CA TYR A 10 -20.24 -3.87 2.10
C TYR A 10 -19.87 -5.33 2.36
N SER A 11 -20.65 -6.23 1.77
CA SER A 11 -20.37 -7.66 1.74
C SER A 11 -20.41 -8.19 0.31
N VAL A 12 -19.58 -9.18 0.02
CA VAL A 12 -19.73 -9.95 -1.22
C VAL A 12 -20.94 -10.88 -1.05
N PRO A 13 -21.86 -10.96 -2.04
CA PRO A 13 -22.98 -11.91 -2.00
C PRO A 13 -22.50 -13.35 -1.74
N LEU A 14 -23.28 -14.10 -0.96
CA LEU A 14 -22.95 -15.48 -0.61
C LEU A 14 -22.77 -16.35 -1.88
N GLY A 15 -21.77 -17.22 -1.86
CA GLY A 15 -21.50 -18.17 -2.95
C GLY A 15 -20.64 -17.63 -4.10
N LYS A 16 -20.31 -16.32 -4.12
CA LYS A 16 -19.34 -15.78 -5.07
C LYS A 16 -17.96 -16.40 -4.87
N ARG A 17 -17.25 -16.63 -5.97
CA ARG A 17 -15.87 -17.10 -6.01
C ARG A 17 -14.99 -16.01 -6.58
N VAL A 18 -13.68 -16.12 -6.34
CA VAL A 18 -12.70 -15.15 -6.89
C VAL A 18 -12.75 -15.04 -8.42
N THR A 19 -13.17 -16.10 -9.13
CA THR A 19 -13.33 -16.10 -10.59
C THR A 19 -14.50 -15.25 -11.08
N ASP A 20 -15.42 -14.90 -10.20
CA ASP A 20 -16.60 -14.08 -10.50
C ASP A 20 -16.26 -12.58 -10.32
N PHE A 21 -15.02 -12.26 -9.96
CA PHE A 21 -14.56 -10.88 -9.78
C PHE A 21 -13.79 -10.37 -10.98
N ASP A 22 -14.03 -9.10 -11.29
CA ASP A 22 -13.35 -8.37 -12.33
C ASP A 22 -12.20 -7.53 -11.76
N VAL A 23 -11.06 -7.56 -12.43
CA VAL A 23 -9.93 -6.68 -12.15
C VAL A 23 -9.76 -5.71 -13.30
N LYS A 24 -9.83 -4.40 -13.00
CA LYS A 24 -9.75 -3.33 -14.00
C LYS A 24 -8.71 -2.31 -13.60
N GLU A 25 -7.90 -1.86 -14.56
CA GLU A 25 -7.10 -0.64 -14.39
C GLU A 25 -8.05 0.56 -14.26
N THR A 26 -7.72 1.50 -13.39
CA THR A 26 -8.54 2.66 -13.06
C THR A 26 -7.65 3.82 -12.61
N ASN A 27 -8.21 4.83 -11.96
CA ASN A 27 -7.49 6.00 -11.45
C ASN A 27 -7.65 6.15 -9.93
N ILE A 28 -6.86 7.06 -9.36
CA ILE A 28 -6.85 7.29 -7.92
C ILE A 28 -8.18 7.86 -7.40
N GLN A 29 -8.91 8.62 -8.20
CA GLN A 29 -10.20 9.19 -7.82
C GLN A 29 -11.23 8.10 -7.54
N CYS A 30 -11.22 7.01 -8.32
CA CYS A 30 -12.15 5.89 -8.14
C CYS A 30 -11.88 5.06 -6.87
N VAL A 31 -10.65 5.02 -6.37
CA VAL A 31 -10.27 4.11 -5.25
C VAL A 31 -9.85 4.83 -3.97
N ARG A 32 -9.72 6.17 -3.99
CA ARG A 32 -9.21 6.94 -2.85
C ARG A 32 -9.99 6.66 -1.59
N ASP A 33 -11.31 6.83 -1.63
CA ASP A 33 -12.16 6.66 -0.46
C ASP A 33 -12.14 5.22 0.05
N PHE A 34 -12.03 4.24 -0.86
CA PHE A 34 -11.87 2.85 -0.51
C PHE A 34 -10.55 2.58 0.24
N ILE A 35 -9.42 3.07 -0.28
CA ILE A 35 -8.10 2.93 0.38
C ILE A 35 -8.09 3.64 1.74
N GLU A 36 -8.62 4.86 1.82
CA GLU A 36 -8.69 5.61 3.07
C GLU A 36 -9.60 4.94 4.10
N THR A 37 -10.57 4.15 3.67
CA THR A 37 -11.48 3.39 4.53
C THR A 37 -10.87 2.06 4.96
N TRP A 38 -10.32 1.26 4.05
CA TRP A 38 -9.97 -0.15 4.30
C TRP A 38 -8.48 -0.40 4.51
N HIS A 39 -7.58 0.36 3.86
CA HIS A 39 -6.15 0.13 4.03
C HIS A 39 -5.69 0.57 5.43
N TYR A 40 -4.84 -0.21 6.09
CA TYR A 40 -4.35 0.09 7.45
C TYR A 40 -3.69 1.47 7.57
N SER A 41 -3.08 1.98 6.49
CA SER A 41 -2.44 3.30 6.50
C SER A 41 -3.41 4.48 6.33
N LYS A 42 -4.68 4.22 5.98
CA LYS A 42 -5.76 5.21 5.79
C LYS A 42 -5.38 6.42 4.93
N SER A 43 -4.47 6.24 3.96
CA SER A 43 -3.87 7.37 3.22
C SER A 43 -3.23 6.98 1.90
N VAL A 44 -3.53 7.79 0.89
CA VAL A 44 -2.89 7.79 -0.44
C VAL A 44 -1.95 8.98 -0.64
N ASN A 45 -1.82 9.87 0.35
CA ASN A 45 -1.02 11.08 0.22
C ASN A 45 0.48 10.77 0.13
N GLY A 46 1.16 11.49 -0.76
CA GLY A 46 2.60 11.31 -1.00
C GLY A 46 2.96 10.07 -1.81
N LEU A 47 1.98 9.33 -2.35
CA LEU A 47 2.23 8.29 -3.32
C LEU A 47 2.56 8.89 -4.68
N ARG A 48 3.70 8.52 -5.24
CA ARG A 48 3.92 8.54 -6.69
C ARG A 48 3.16 7.35 -7.26
N ILE A 49 2.26 7.60 -8.21
CA ILE A 49 1.34 6.59 -8.75
C ILE A 49 1.74 6.30 -10.19
N SER A 50 1.86 5.01 -10.52
CA SER A 50 2.08 4.53 -11.89
C SER A 50 0.86 3.79 -12.42
N HIS A 51 0.28 2.89 -11.62
CA HIS A 51 -0.92 2.14 -11.99
C HIS A 51 -1.85 2.00 -10.78
N VAL A 52 -3.15 2.03 -11.05
CA VAL A 52 -4.19 1.81 -10.05
C VAL A 52 -5.14 0.76 -10.58
N PHE A 53 -5.51 -0.20 -9.73
CA PHE A 53 -6.46 -1.25 -10.07
C PHE A 53 -7.59 -1.29 -9.04
N GLY A 54 -8.80 -1.55 -9.54
CA GLY A 54 -9.95 -1.94 -8.72
C GLY A 54 -10.29 -3.40 -8.94
N LEU A 55 -10.72 -4.07 -7.87
CA LEU A 55 -11.34 -5.38 -7.86
C LEU A 55 -12.84 -5.21 -7.63
N TYR A 56 -13.66 -5.77 -8.51
CA TYR A 56 -15.10 -5.55 -8.53
C TYR A 56 -15.88 -6.86 -8.45
N CYS A 57 -16.98 -6.86 -7.70
CA CYS A 57 -18.03 -7.87 -7.76
C CYS A 57 -19.32 -7.20 -8.21
N ASP A 58 -19.88 -7.61 -9.35
CA ASP A 58 -21.13 -7.05 -9.92
C ASP A 58 -21.16 -5.50 -9.97
N SER A 59 -20.01 -4.88 -10.28
CA SER A 59 -19.76 -3.42 -10.28
C SER A 59 -19.44 -2.76 -8.93
N THR A 60 -19.58 -3.46 -7.82
CA THR A 60 -19.18 -2.96 -6.49
C THR A 60 -17.68 -3.08 -6.31
N LEU A 61 -17.00 -1.99 -5.95
CA LEU A 61 -15.57 -1.99 -5.63
C LEU A 61 -15.35 -2.71 -4.29
N ILE A 62 -14.68 -3.86 -4.32
CA ILE A 62 -14.42 -4.71 -3.15
C ILE A 62 -12.93 -4.81 -2.82
N GLY A 63 -12.06 -4.24 -3.64
CA GLY A 63 -10.63 -4.17 -3.39
C GLY A 63 -9.93 -3.13 -4.26
N ALA A 64 -8.82 -2.60 -3.78
CA ALA A 64 -8.02 -1.63 -4.50
C ALA A 64 -6.53 -1.93 -4.37
N MET A 65 -5.79 -1.68 -5.45
CA MET A 65 -4.35 -1.86 -5.51
C MET A 65 -3.68 -0.68 -6.19
N ILE A 66 -2.60 -0.17 -5.61
CA ILE A 66 -1.82 0.94 -6.17
C ILE A 66 -0.38 0.48 -6.34
N TYR A 67 0.13 0.66 -7.54
CA TYR A 67 1.53 0.53 -7.86
C TYR A 67 2.17 1.89 -8.12
N GLY A 68 3.44 1.99 -7.80
CA GLY A 68 4.23 3.17 -8.07
C GLY A 68 5.72 2.91 -7.89
N PRO A 69 6.59 3.86 -8.24
CA PRO A 69 8.02 3.73 -8.01
C PRO A 69 8.32 3.62 -6.51
N LEU A 70 9.51 3.08 -6.21
CA LEU A 70 9.93 2.91 -4.81
C LEU A 70 9.94 4.24 -4.06
N GLY A 71 9.40 4.23 -2.84
CA GLY A 71 9.23 5.46 -2.06
C GLY A 71 10.54 6.15 -1.66
N MET A 72 11.66 5.42 -1.59
CA MET A 72 12.97 5.96 -1.26
C MET A 72 13.82 6.11 -2.53
N ALA A 73 14.38 7.30 -2.74
CA ALA A 73 15.30 7.56 -3.85
C ALA A 73 16.45 6.54 -3.88
N ASN A 74 16.80 6.08 -5.07
CA ASN A 74 17.84 5.07 -5.33
C ASN A 74 17.60 3.67 -4.73
N ALA A 75 16.51 3.42 -3.99
CA ALA A 75 16.22 2.09 -3.44
C ALA A 75 15.99 1.03 -4.53
N TRP A 76 15.63 1.46 -5.74
CA TRP A 76 15.48 0.59 -6.90
C TRP A 76 16.78 -0.12 -7.30
N ARG A 77 17.95 0.44 -7.00
CA ARG A 77 19.28 -0.10 -7.38
C ARG A 77 19.59 -1.47 -6.80
N LYS A 78 18.93 -1.85 -5.70
CA LYS A 78 19.05 -3.20 -5.12
C LYS A 78 18.40 -4.26 -6.02
N TYR A 79 17.46 -3.85 -6.86
CA TYR A 79 16.57 -4.76 -7.56
C TYR A 79 16.77 -4.73 -9.08
N GLY A 80 16.94 -3.54 -9.69
CA GLY A 80 17.06 -3.38 -11.14
C GLY A 80 18.24 -2.53 -11.58
N GLU A 81 18.49 -2.52 -12.89
CA GLU A 81 19.57 -1.78 -13.54
C GLU A 81 19.18 -0.30 -13.76
N SER A 82 17.88 -0.03 -13.89
CA SER A 82 17.29 1.30 -14.00
C SER A 82 16.07 1.48 -13.09
N GLU A 83 15.70 2.72 -12.75
CA GLU A 83 14.48 2.99 -11.97
C GLU A 83 13.22 2.48 -12.68
N SER A 84 13.20 2.52 -14.02
CA SER A 84 12.11 2.01 -14.86
C SER A 84 11.95 0.49 -14.85
N ASP A 85 12.95 -0.26 -14.38
CA ASP A 85 12.85 -1.72 -14.27
C ASP A 85 11.98 -2.16 -13.08
N VAL A 86 11.79 -1.28 -12.09
CA VAL A 86 11.27 -1.66 -10.78
C VAL A 86 10.01 -0.88 -10.45
N ILE A 87 8.96 -1.60 -10.03
CA ILE A 87 7.74 -1.01 -9.49
C ILE A 87 7.45 -1.57 -8.10
N GLU A 88 6.93 -0.75 -7.21
CA GLU A 88 6.49 -1.16 -5.88
C GLU A 88 4.97 -1.35 -5.86
N LEU A 89 4.49 -2.45 -5.28
CA LEU A 89 3.10 -2.58 -4.83
C LEU A 89 2.97 -1.79 -3.53
N ARG A 90 2.40 -0.58 -3.63
CA ARG A 90 2.37 0.46 -2.58
C ARG A 90 1.17 0.33 -1.66
N ARG A 91 0.02 -0.09 -2.20
CA ARG A 91 -1.23 -0.29 -1.45
C ARG A 91 -1.94 -1.50 -2.00
N LEU A 92 -2.49 -2.30 -1.09
CA LEU A 92 -3.42 -3.37 -1.40
C LEU A 92 -4.33 -3.56 -0.20
N CYS A 93 -5.63 -3.51 -0.41
CA CYS A 93 -6.63 -3.95 0.55
C CYS A 93 -7.87 -4.45 -0.19
N CYS A 94 -8.53 -5.42 0.40
CA CYS A 94 -9.88 -5.86 0.05
C CYS A 94 -10.77 -5.67 1.27
N ILE A 95 -12.09 -5.69 1.10
CA ILE A 95 -12.99 -5.80 2.24
C ILE A 95 -12.83 -7.18 2.90
N ASP A 96 -13.11 -7.28 4.19
CA ASP A 96 -12.93 -8.53 4.96
C ASP A 96 -13.89 -9.64 4.51
N ALA A 97 -15.10 -9.28 4.12
CA ALA A 97 -16.15 -10.19 3.65
C ALA A 97 -15.94 -10.62 2.19
N THR A 98 -14.75 -11.13 1.86
CA THR A 98 -14.42 -11.71 0.55
C THR A 98 -14.10 -13.21 0.66
N PRO A 99 -14.27 -13.99 -0.42
CA PRO A 99 -13.85 -15.38 -0.45
C PRO A 99 -12.35 -15.54 -0.16
N LYS A 100 -11.96 -16.71 0.35
CA LYS A 100 -10.54 -17.06 0.56
C LYS A 100 -9.75 -16.87 -0.75
N CYS A 101 -8.50 -16.41 -0.61
CA CYS A 101 -7.55 -16.17 -1.71
C CYS A 101 -7.86 -14.96 -2.61
N THR A 102 -8.76 -14.06 -2.19
CA THR A 102 -9.12 -12.86 -2.98
C THR A 102 -7.92 -11.97 -3.29
N GLU A 103 -7.07 -11.66 -2.30
CA GLU A 103 -5.87 -10.83 -2.50
C GLU A 103 -4.87 -11.52 -3.44
N SER A 104 -4.69 -12.84 -3.29
CA SER A 104 -3.79 -13.60 -4.16
C SER A 104 -4.29 -13.66 -5.60
N TYR A 105 -5.60 -13.82 -5.81
CA TYR A 105 -6.24 -13.72 -7.12
C TYR A 105 -6.01 -12.33 -7.73
N PHE A 106 -6.24 -11.28 -6.94
CA PHE A 106 -6.10 -9.90 -7.38
C PHE A 106 -4.64 -9.60 -7.80
N ILE A 107 -3.66 -9.94 -6.95
CA ILE A 107 -2.22 -9.83 -7.25
C ILE A 107 -1.89 -10.60 -8.53
N GLY A 108 -2.36 -11.84 -8.68
CA GLY A 108 -2.06 -12.64 -9.87
C GLY A 108 -2.62 -12.03 -11.16
N LYS A 109 -3.79 -11.37 -11.10
CA LYS A 109 -4.37 -10.66 -12.25
C LYS A 109 -3.57 -9.41 -12.60
N THR A 110 -3.17 -8.60 -11.62
CA THR A 110 -2.37 -7.39 -11.87
C THR A 110 -0.95 -7.73 -12.33
N GLN A 111 -0.31 -8.79 -11.81
CA GLN A 111 0.99 -9.29 -12.31
C GLN A 111 0.93 -9.64 -13.80
N ARG A 112 -0.09 -10.40 -14.22
CA ARG A 112 -0.30 -10.76 -15.63
C ARG A 112 -0.53 -9.54 -16.50
N TRP A 113 -1.31 -8.58 -16.01
CA TRP A 113 -1.53 -7.32 -16.70
C TRP A 113 -0.22 -6.53 -16.84
N LEU A 114 0.57 -6.37 -15.77
CA LEU A 114 1.84 -5.65 -15.79
C LEU A 114 2.84 -6.31 -16.75
N LYS A 115 2.92 -7.64 -16.75
CA LYS A 115 3.80 -8.39 -17.67
C LYS A 115 3.47 -8.14 -19.14
N LYS A 116 2.18 -8.01 -19.46
CA LYS A 116 1.69 -7.79 -20.84
C LYS A 116 1.79 -6.34 -21.28
N ASN A 117 1.52 -5.38 -20.38
CA ASN A 117 1.27 -3.99 -20.75
C ASN A 117 2.39 -3.02 -20.34
N THR A 118 3.45 -3.50 -19.69
CA THR A 118 4.53 -2.62 -19.20
C THR A 118 5.91 -3.20 -19.47
N ASN A 119 6.93 -2.36 -19.25
CA ASN A 119 8.33 -2.73 -19.33
C ASN A 119 8.99 -3.03 -17.97
N TYR A 120 8.23 -2.98 -16.88
CA TYR A 120 8.74 -3.36 -15.57
C TYR A 120 9.23 -4.81 -15.58
N LYS A 121 10.41 -5.02 -15.00
CA LYS A 121 11.05 -6.33 -14.85
C LYS A 121 10.75 -6.93 -13.48
N ILE A 122 10.63 -6.08 -12.45
CA ILE A 122 10.51 -6.52 -11.05
C ILE A 122 9.42 -5.75 -10.32
N ILE A 123 8.59 -6.47 -9.57
CA ILE A 123 7.70 -5.92 -8.56
C ILE A 123 8.37 -6.09 -7.18
N VAL A 124 8.43 -5.03 -6.40
CA VAL A 124 8.83 -5.05 -4.99
C VAL A 124 7.60 -4.82 -4.12
N SER A 125 7.49 -5.50 -3.00
CA SER A 125 6.48 -5.18 -1.99
C SER A 125 7.03 -5.38 -0.58
N TYR A 126 6.41 -4.68 0.37
CA TYR A 126 6.82 -4.68 1.78
C TYR A 126 5.63 -5.10 2.65
N ALA A 127 5.78 -6.18 3.42
CA ALA A 127 4.81 -6.54 4.45
C ALA A 127 5.21 -5.87 5.77
N ASP A 128 4.32 -5.01 6.29
CA ASP A 128 4.57 -4.25 7.49
C ASP A 128 4.37 -5.08 8.76
N ALA A 129 5.48 -5.57 9.32
CA ALA A 129 5.47 -6.38 10.53
C ALA A 129 4.89 -5.62 11.75
N TYR A 130 4.93 -4.29 11.76
CA TYR A 130 4.30 -3.48 12.82
C TYR A 130 2.78 -3.67 12.88
N HIS A 131 2.15 -3.95 11.72
CA HIS A 131 0.72 -4.25 11.62
C HIS A 131 0.43 -5.76 11.58
N GLY A 132 1.39 -6.60 12.00
CA GLY A 132 1.24 -8.06 12.00
C GLY A 132 1.31 -8.71 10.62
N HIS A 133 1.64 -7.96 9.56
CA HIS A 133 1.72 -8.51 8.21
C HIS A 133 2.99 -9.33 8.01
N ARG A 134 2.81 -10.63 7.75
CA ARG A 134 3.92 -11.57 7.50
C ARG A 134 4.19 -11.82 6.01
N GLY A 135 3.38 -11.23 5.13
CA GLY A 135 3.49 -11.40 3.67
C GLY A 135 2.91 -12.71 3.14
N THR A 136 1.94 -13.31 3.82
CA THR A 136 1.27 -14.57 3.40
C THR A 136 0.78 -14.50 1.96
N ILE A 137 0.14 -13.40 1.56
CA ILE A 137 -0.36 -13.19 0.20
C ILE A 137 0.76 -13.15 -0.84
N TYR A 138 1.93 -12.61 -0.50
CA TYR A 138 3.11 -12.57 -1.38
C TYR A 138 3.70 -13.96 -1.57
N LYS A 139 3.82 -14.75 -0.49
CA LYS A 139 4.24 -16.16 -0.56
C LYS A 139 3.29 -16.99 -1.43
N ALA A 140 1.99 -16.79 -1.27
CA ALA A 140 0.96 -17.48 -2.06
C ALA A 140 0.95 -17.08 -3.55
N THR A 141 1.64 -16.00 -3.92
CA THR A 141 1.67 -15.45 -5.29
C THR A 141 3.08 -15.48 -5.89
N ASN A 142 3.91 -16.42 -5.42
CA ASN A 142 5.26 -16.71 -5.92
C ASN A 142 6.23 -15.52 -5.83
N PHE A 143 6.02 -14.58 -4.91
CA PHE A 143 7.07 -13.64 -4.57
C PHE A 143 8.20 -14.35 -3.83
N LYS A 144 9.43 -14.01 -4.17
CA LYS A 144 10.63 -14.38 -3.43
C LYS A 144 10.77 -13.49 -2.20
N TYR A 145 11.13 -14.09 -1.07
CA TYR A 145 11.45 -13.35 0.16
C TYR A 145 12.91 -12.88 0.13
N GLU A 146 13.15 -11.60 0.43
CA GLU A 146 14.48 -10.96 0.37
C GLU A 146 14.97 -10.46 1.75
N GLY A 147 14.35 -10.93 2.84
CA GLY A 147 14.72 -10.56 4.20
C GLY A 147 13.93 -9.38 4.77
N LEU A 148 14.51 -8.70 5.74
CA LEU A 148 13.92 -7.55 6.43
C LEU A 148 14.60 -6.24 6.03
N THR A 149 13.85 -5.14 6.03
CA THR A 149 14.46 -3.81 6.10
C THR A 149 15.08 -3.59 7.48
N SER A 150 15.92 -2.57 7.62
CA SER A 150 16.28 -2.07 8.94
C SER A 150 15.02 -1.66 9.72
N PRO A 151 15.03 -1.80 11.06
CA PRO A 151 14.01 -1.23 11.92
C PRO A 151 13.83 0.27 11.68
N GLY A 152 12.62 0.76 11.95
CA GLY A 152 12.23 2.14 11.71
C GLY A 152 11.65 2.80 12.95
N ARG A 153 11.15 4.02 12.76
CA ARG A 153 10.39 4.75 13.78
C ARG A 153 9.20 5.47 13.16
N LEU A 154 8.13 5.53 13.93
CA LEU A 154 6.97 6.38 13.69
C LEU A 154 6.89 7.47 14.76
N ILE A 155 6.12 8.51 14.48
CA ILE A 155 5.72 9.52 15.46
C ILE A 155 4.23 9.29 15.74
N GLN A 156 3.91 8.99 16.99
CA GLN A 156 2.54 8.93 17.50
C GLN A 156 2.11 10.34 17.91
N TYR A 157 0.98 10.82 17.38
CA TYR A 157 0.39 12.11 17.77
C TYR A 157 -1.14 11.99 17.78
N GLY A 158 -1.74 11.96 18.97
CA GLY A 158 -3.15 11.59 19.15
C GLY A 158 -3.42 10.18 18.59
N ASP A 159 -4.49 10.03 17.81
CA ASP A 159 -4.85 8.76 17.14
C ASP A 159 -4.11 8.52 15.81
N LYS A 160 -3.17 9.40 15.44
CA LYS A 160 -2.49 9.35 14.16
C LYS A 160 -1.03 8.95 14.31
N THR A 161 -0.57 8.17 13.35
CA THR A 161 0.84 7.81 13.18
C THR A 161 1.41 8.51 11.94
N TYR A 162 2.63 9.00 12.08
CA TYR A 162 3.39 9.64 11.01
C TYR A 162 4.73 8.94 10.84
N HIS A 163 5.23 8.88 9.61
CA HIS A 163 6.62 8.45 9.40
C HIS A 163 7.55 9.48 10.06
N ASP A 164 8.63 9.05 10.73
CA ASP A 164 9.59 9.95 11.38
C ASP A 164 10.12 11.06 10.44
N LYS A 165 10.31 10.76 9.16
CA LYS A 165 10.72 11.70 8.11
C LYS A 165 9.71 12.82 7.84
N ALA A 166 8.47 12.71 8.29
CA ALA A 166 7.44 13.73 8.12
C ALA A 166 7.89 15.10 8.63
N ILE A 167 8.65 15.15 9.74
CA ILE A 167 9.21 16.36 10.36
C ILE A 167 10.24 17.09 9.51
N ARG A 168 10.67 16.49 8.38
CA ARG A 168 11.65 17.06 7.45
C ARG A 168 11.00 17.57 6.16
N THR A 169 9.68 17.47 6.03
CA THR A 169 8.99 17.80 4.78
C THR A 169 9.02 19.31 4.52
N LYS A 170 9.67 19.70 3.42
CA LYS A 170 9.82 21.11 3.00
C LYS A 170 9.08 21.39 1.69
N TYR A 171 8.77 22.65 1.47
CA TYR A 171 8.37 23.22 0.18
C TYR A 171 9.11 24.54 -0.02
N LYS A 172 9.76 24.71 -1.18
CA LYS A 172 10.63 25.88 -1.46
C LYS A 172 11.60 26.17 -0.28
N ASN A 173 12.28 25.13 0.20
CA ASN A 173 13.21 25.14 1.34
C ASN A 173 12.64 25.54 2.71
N LYS A 174 11.35 25.86 2.81
CA LYS A 174 10.66 26.13 4.08
C LYS A 174 9.95 24.88 4.58
N LEU A 175 9.95 24.67 5.90
CA LEU A 175 9.24 23.54 6.49
C LEU A 175 7.74 23.71 6.26
N LYS A 176 7.04 22.63 5.90
CA LYS A 176 5.58 22.67 5.77
C LYS A 176 4.94 22.83 7.16
N PRO A 177 3.79 23.54 7.28
CA PRO A 177 3.15 23.77 8.57
C PRO A 177 2.89 22.51 9.39
N PHE A 178 2.46 21.42 8.76
CA PHE A 178 2.22 20.15 9.48
C PHE A 178 3.51 19.54 10.03
N ALA A 179 4.64 19.72 9.34
CA ALA A 179 5.92 19.19 9.77
C ALA A 179 6.50 20.01 10.93
N GLN A 180 6.22 21.32 10.96
CA GLN A 180 6.51 22.16 12.13
C GLN A 180 5.66 21.74 13.32
N LYS A 181 4.34 21.60 13.13
CA LYS A 181 3.42 21.13 14.19
C LYS A 181 3.86 19.81 14.82
N LEU A 182 4.36 18.86 14.03
CA LEU A 182 4.89 17.60 14.55
C LEU A 182 6.17 17.77 15.36
N ARG A 183 7.04 18.74 15.02
CA ARG A 183 8.22 19.07 15.84
C ARG A 183 7.80 19.68 17.16
N ASP A 184 6.92 20.67 17.11
CA ASP A 184 6.42 21.35 18.31
C ASP A 184 5.75 20.35 19.26
N ALA A 185 4.96 19.40 18.72
CA ALA A 185 4.34 18.33 19.50
C ALA A 185 5.35 17.33 20.11
N LEU A 186 6.46 17.05 19.41
CA LEU A 186 7.54 16.21 19.96
C LEU A 186 8.29 16.96 21.08
N GLU A 187 8.46 18.28 20.94
CA GLU A 187 9.12 19.13 21.93
C GLU A 187 8.24 19.34 23.18
N SER A 188 6.92 19.49 23.01
CA SER A 188 5.96 19.60 24.11
C SER A 188 5.67 18.27 24.82
N GLY A 189 5.98 17.14 24.18
CA GLY A 189 5.64 15.80 24.68
C GLY A 189 4.24 15.30 24.27
N ASP A 190 3.48 16.08 23.50
CA ASP A 190 2.17 15.67 22.95
C ASP A 190 2.30 14.58 21.87
N ALA A 191 3.50 14.44 21.29
CA ALA A 191 3.87 13.39 20.37
C ALA A 191 5.13 12.66 20.84
N TYR A 192 5.27 11.39 20.46
CA TYR A 192 6.44 10.58 20.84
C TYR A 192 6.83 9.59 19.75
N TYR A 193 8.08 9.13 19.79
CA TYR A 193 8.58 8.14 18.85
C TYR A 193 8.19 6.72 19.27
N VAL A 194 7.77 5.92 18.28
CA VAL A 194 7.50 4.49 18.44
C VAL A 194 8.46 3.73 17.53
N ASN A 195 9.24 2.81 18.10
CA ASN A 195 10.10 1.93 17.32
C ASN A 195 9.27 0.89 16.57
N THR A 196 9.60 0.66 15.30
CA THR A 196 8.93 -0.33 14.47
C THR A 196 9.92 -1.40 14.00
N PRO A 197 9.52 -2.68 13.94
CA PRO A 197 10.36 -3.71 13.36
C PRO A 197 10.64 -3.44 11.88
N GLY A 198 11.64 -4.12 11.33
CA GLY A 198 11.88 -4.16 9.89
C GLY A 198 10.68 -4.73 9.13
N LYS A 199 10.45 -4.25 7.90
CA LYS A 199 9.40 -4.78 7.02
C LYS A 199 9.92 -5.96 6.24
N HIS A 200 9.09 -6.98 6.02
CA HIS A 200 9.44 -8.10 5.16
C HIS A 200 9.46 -7.67 3.69
N ILE A 201 10.57 -7.93 3.01
CA ILE A 201 10.78 -7.56 1.61
C ILE A 201 10.43 -8.75 0.72
N TYR A 202 9.61 -8.49 -0.30
CA TYR A 202 9.21 -9.48 -1.29
C TYR A 202 9.45 -8.95 -2.70
N THR A 203 9.97 -9.80 -3.58
CA THR A 203 10.21 -9.48 -4.99
C THR A 203 9.51 -10.48 -5.91
N PHE A 204 9.03 -10.00 -7.06
CA PHE A 204 8.47 -10.86 -8.10
C PHE A 204 9.06 -10.47 -9.45
N LYS A 205 9.61 -11.44 -10.17
CA LYS A 205 10.18 -11.25 -11.50
C LYS A 205 9.07 -11.36 -12.56
N LEU A 206 8.80 -10.26 -13.27
CA LEU A 206 7.85 -10.21 -14.38
C LEU A 206 8.46 -10.74 -15.68
N LYS A 207 9.74 -10.43 -15.92
CA LYS A 207 10.53 -10.76 -17.11
C LYS A 207 11.89 -11.27 -16.70
#